data_AF-A0A936NP21-F1
#
_entry.id   AF-A0A936NP21-F1
#
_cell.length_a   1.000
_cell.length_b   1.000
_cell.length_c   1.000
_cell.angle_alpha   90.00
_cell.angle_beta   90.00
_cell.angle_gamma   90.00
#
_symmetry.space_group_name_H-M   'P 1'
#
loop_
_entity.id
_entity.type
_entity.pdbx_description
1 polymer ?
#
loop_
_entity_poly.entity_id
_entity_poly.type
_entity_poly.pdbx_seq_one_letter_code
_entity_poly.pdbx_strand_id
1 'polypeptide(L)'
;MKRKVSEFSYGFVLTHELVHACGYLTAETATFTAGRKPARFGSPLFLQFRASDYMKRRNAGESKLVGLPYFRFVLYRRTQSNQHQLLTELEKKGNAVYYATPKIHEAVNLNSAFFDRKIVANSLFVSPCEIGELQDNESHRVVFSGRTTEVYLCPEQRRLDGAVHGEDFQQAIIDRTADFKPRELNDDFFYDLASVMVSLISPNRRIFDELTRGRSEMPASVFASYLARTLFDCELLVVPVAE
;
A
#
# COMPACT_ATOMS: atom_id res chain seq x y z
N MET A 1 0.59 -22.91 6.21
CA MET A 1 -0.48 -23.49 5.37
C MET A 1 -0.52 -22.67 4.08
N LYS A 2 -0.88 -23.23 2.92
CA LYS A 2 -0.80 -22.51 1.64
C LYS A 2 -1.84 -21.37 1.59
N ARG A 3 -1.45 -20.22 1.05
CA ARG A 3 -2.33 -19.06 0.79
C ARG A 3 -3.43 -19.46 -0.19
N LYS A 4 -4.67 -19.06 0.07
CA LYS A 4 -5.82 -19.29 -0.83
C LYS A 4 -6.37 -17.99 -1.45
N VAL A 5 -5.94 -16.83 -0.94
CA VAL A 5 -6.15 -15.52 -1.55
C VAL A 5 -4.82 -15.08 -2.17
N SER A 6 -4.83 -14.71 -3.44
CA SER A 6 -3.65 -14.19 -4.14
C SER A 6 -3.50 -12.69 -3.95
N GLU A 7 -2.28 -12.16 -4.09
CA GLU A 7 -2.00 -10.72 -4.04
C GLU A 7 -2.75 -9.97 -5.13
N PHE A 8 -2.78 -10.54 -6.33
CA PHE A 8 -3.50 -9.98 -7.48
C PHE A 8 -5.01 -9.87 -7.21
N SER A 9 -5.65 -10.97 -6.78
CA SER A 9 -7.10 -10.97 -6.52
C SER A 9 -7.46 -10.01 -5.41
N TYR A 10 -6.66 -9.96 -4.33
CA TYR A 10 -6.88 -9.03 -3.22
C TYR A 10 -6.70 -7.57 -3.65
N GLY A 11 -5.61 -7.26 -4.37
CA GLY A 11 -5.33 -5.92 -4.86
C GLY A 11 -6.44 -5.40 -5.75
N PHE A 12 -6.96 -6.24 -6.65
CA PHE A 12 -8.10 -5.88 -7.50
C PHE A 12 -9.35 -5.50 -6.68
N VAL A 13 -9.78 -6.37 -5.75
CA VAL A 13 -11.02 -6.11 -4.99
C VAL A 13 -10.88 -4.96 -4.01
N LEU A 14 -9.70 -4.76 -3.42
CA LEU A 14 -9.42 -3.63 -2.52
C LEU A 14 -9.44 -2.31 -3.30
N THR A 15 -8.71 -2.23 -4.42
CA THR A 15 -8.71 -1.03 -5.27
C THR A 15 -10.11 -0.71 -5.78
N HIS A 16 -10.88 -1.73 -6.19
CA HIS A 16 -12.27 -1.54 -6.60
C HIS A 16 -13.12 -0.92 -5.49
N GLU A 17 -13.03 -1.42 -4.26
CA GLU A 17 -13.78 -0.85 -3.13
C GLU A 17 -13.33 0.59 -2.81
N LEU A 18 -12.02 0.86 -2.79
CA LEU A 18 -11.50 2.21 -2.54
C LEU A 18 -11.99 3.22 -3.59
N VAL A 19 -12.00 2.84 -4.87
CA VAL A 19 -12.43 3.73 -5.96
C VAL A 19 -13.95 3.92 -5.95
N HIS A 20 -14.72 2.84 -5.84
CA HIS A 20 -16.17 2.88 -6.03
C HIS A 20 -16.97 3.17 -4.76
N ALA A 21 -16.46 2.82 -3.58
CA ALA A 21 -17.13 3.04 -2.30
C ALA A 21 -16.51 4.18 -1.49
N CYS A 22 -15.18 4.34 -1.51
CA CYS A 22 -14.49 5.39 -0.76
C CYS A 22 -14.20 6.66 -1.59
N GLY A 23 -14.48 6.64 -2.89
CA GLY A 23 -14.32 7.80 -3.78
C GLY A 23 -12.88 8.14 -4.15
N TYR A 24 -11.94 7.21 -3.96
CA TYR A 24 -10.55 7.41 -4.38
C TYR A 24 -10.46 7.37 -5.91
N LEU A 25 -9.42 7.98 -6.46
CA LEU A 25 -9.20 8.03 -7.90
C LEU A 25 -7.99 7.15 -8.25
N THR A 26 -8.02 6.49 -9.40
CA THR A 26 -6.79 5.96 -10.00
C THR A 26 -6.03 7.13 -10.60
N ALA A 27 -4.72 7.00 -10.83
CA ALA A 27 -3.96 8.06 -11.49
C ALA A 27 -4.58 8.46 -12.84
N GLU A 28 -5.09 7.49 -13.60
CA GLU A 28 -5.77 7.70 -14.89
C GLU A 28 -7.08 8.49 -14.74
N THR A 29 -7.92 8.16 -13.75
CA THR A 29 -9.19 8.86 -13.54
C THR A 29 -9.02 10.19 -12.81
N ALA A 30 -7.88 10.41 -12.15
CA ALA A 30 -7.57 11.70 -11.52
C ALA A 30 -7.43 12.84 -12.54
N THR A 31 -6.92 12.55 -13.74
CA THR A 31 -6.76 13.55 -14.81
C THR A 31 -7.89 13.54 -15.83
N PHE A 32 -8.67 12.45 -15.91
CA PHE A 32 -9.73 12.30 -16.91
C PHE A 32 -10.98 11.63 -16.33
N THR A 33 -12.10 12.34 -16.31
CA THR A 33 -13.41 11.74 -16.02
C THR A 33 -14.43 12.11 -17.09
N ALA A 34 -14.82 11.14 -17.91
CA ALA A 34 -16.00 11.22 -18.75
C ALA A 34 -17.25 11.36 -17.85
N GLY A 35 -17.72 12.60 -17.62
CA GLY A 35 -19.00 12.90 -16.98
C GLY A 35 -18.99 13.21 -15.48
N ARG A 36 -17.83 13.30 -14.81
CA ARG A 36 -17.69 13.91 -13.47
C ARG A 36 -16.71 15.07 -13.53
N LYS A 37 -16.84 16.07 -12.65
CA LYS A 37 -15.78 17.08 -12.51
C LYS A 37 -14.53 16.38 -11.93
N PRO A 38 -13.35 16.53 -12.55
CA PRO A 38 -12.13 16.00 -11.97
C PRO A 38 -11.94 16.63 -10.58
N ALA A 39 -11.46 15.84 -9.62
CA ALA A 39 -11.06 16.40 -8.33
C ALA A 39 -9.95 17.42 -8.61
N ARG A 40 -10.09 18.63 -8.08
CA ARG A 40 -9.10 19.66 -8.33
C ARG A 40 -7.85 19.45 -7.48
N PHE A 41 -8.02 18.96 -6.26
CA PHE A 41 -6.95 18.76 -5.30
C PHE A 41 -6.95 17.33 -4.75
N GLY A 42 -5.76 16.80 -4.47
CA GLY A 42 -5.62 15.48 -3.88
C GLY A 42 -4.22 15.19 -3.36
N SER A 43 -4.10 14.01 -2.75
CA SER A 43 -2.85 13.50 -2.18
C SER A 43 -2.58 12.08 -2.70
N PRO A 44 -1.31 11.74 -2.98
CA PRO A 44 -0.97 10.41 -3.49
C PRO A 44 -1.01 9.36 -2.38
N LEU A 45 -1.53 8.19 -2.71
CA LEU A 45 -1.55 7.00 -1.86
C LEU A 45 -0.92 5.83 -2.63
N PHE A 46 0.13 5.26 -2.06
CA PHE A 46 0.83 4.09 -2.59
C PHE A 46 0.48 2.86 -1.75
N LEU A 47 -0.08 1.84 -2.39
CA LEU A 47 -0.43 0.58 -1.73
C LEU A 47 0.39 -0.57 -2.30
N GLN A 48 1.21 -1.20 -1.45
CA GLN A 48 1.84 -2.47 -1.78
C GLN A 48 1.00 -3.63 -1.23
N PHE A 49 0.41 -4.42 -2.12
CA PHE A 49 -0.40 -5.55 -1.71
C PHE A 49 0.46 -6.71 -1.19
N ARG A 50 0.04 -7.31 -0.08
CA ARG A 50 0.69 -8.47 0.53
C ARG A 50 -0.33 -9.56 0.83
N ALA A 51 -0.07 -10.76 0.35
CA ALA A 51 -0.91 -11.90 0.71
C ALA A 51 -0.51 -12.43 2.08
N SER A 52 -1.52 -12.66 2.90
CA SER A 52 -1.35 -13.18 4.24
C SER A 52 -1.36 -14.71 4.27
N ASP A 53 -0.38 -15.30 4.95
CA ASP A 53 -0.42 -16.69 5.38
C ASP A 53 -1.35 -16.85 6.58
N TYR A 54 -2.22 -17.88 6.55
CA TYR A 54 -3.14 -18.17 7.63
C TYR A 54 -2.64 -19.32 8.51
N MET A 55 -2.52 -19.05 9.79
CA MET A 55 -1.91 -19.91 10.80
C MET A 55 -2.98 -20.44 11.75
N LYS A 56 -3.30 -21.74 11.63
CA LYS A 56 -4.30 -22.45 12.45
C LYS A 56 -3.70 -23.35 13.54
N ARG A 57 -2.38 -23.62 13.53
CA ARG A 57 -1.74 -24.63 14.39
C ARG A 57 -0.84 -23.97 15.44
N ARG A 58 -0.79 -24.57 16.65
CA ARG A 58 -0.02 -24.09 17.82
C ARG A 58 1.50 -24.11 17.65
N ASN A 59 2.00 -24.86 16.67
CA ASN A 59 3.43 -25.02 16.40
C ASN A 59 4.08 -23.73 15.87
N ALA A 60 3.27 -22.71 15.59
CA ALA A 60 3.74 -21.44 15.12
C ALA A 60 3.96 -20.51 16.33
N GLY A 61 5.22 -20.13 16.55
CA GLY A 61 5.67 -19.46 17.78
C GLY A 61 4.95 -18.13 18.05
N GLU A 62 4.48 -17.47 16.99
CA GLU A 62 3.82 -16.17 17.08
C GLU A 62 2.37 -16.25 17.62
N SER A 63 1.81 -17.47 17.77
CA SER A 63 0.48 -17.68 18.36
C SER A 63 0.36 -17.21 19.82
N LYS A 64 1.47 -17.08 20.54
CA LYS A 64 1.49 -16.53 21.90
C LYS A 64 1.24 -15.01 21.94
N LEU A 65 1.48 -14.32 20.82
CA LEU A 65 1.34 -12.88 20.70
C LEU A 65 -0.10 -12.47 20.36
N VAL A 66 -0.70 -13.15 19.40
CA VAL A 66 -1.99 -12.73 18.81
C VAL A 66 -3.09 -13.80 18.85
N GLY A 67 -2.80 -14.93 19.51
CA GLY A 67 -3.68 -16.09 19.59
C GLY A 67 -3.78 -16.88 18.28
N LEU A 68 -4.60 -17.93 18.29
CA LEU A 68 -4.99 -18.67 17.08
C LEU A 68 -6.47 -18.42 16.75
N PRO A 69 -6.85 -18.46 15.47
CA PRO A 69 -5.97 -18.41 14.30
C PRO A 69 -5.45 -16.99 14.04
N TYR A 70 -4.31 -16.86 13.35
CA TYR A 70 -3.73 -15.56 13.01
C TYR A 70 -3.21 -15.52 11.58
N PHE A 71 -2.85 -14.31 11.13
CA PHE A 71 -2.33 -14.00 9.82
C PHE A 71 -0.90 -13.48 9.93
N ARG A 72 -0.10 -13.73 8.89
CA ARG A 72 1.20 -13.08 8.76
C ARG A 72 1.57 -12.86 7.30
N PHE A 73 2.33 -11.82 7.01
CA PHE A 73 3.02 -11.71 5.72
C PHE A 73 4.52 -11.48 5.96
N VAL A 74 5.31 -11.88 4.97
CA VAL A 74 6.78 -11.81 5.04
C VAL A 74 7.23 -10.52 4.38
N LEU A 75 8.22 -9.86 4.99
CA LEU A 75 8.98 -8.80 4.38
C LEU A 75 10.23 -9.42 3.74
N TYR A 76 10.56 -8.99 2.52
CA TYR A 76 11.75 -9.49 1.84
C TYR A 76 13.01 -9.06 2.58
N ARG A 77 13.99 -9.97 2.64
CA ARG A 77 15.32 -9.67 3.16
C ARG A 77 15.97 -8.61 2.28
N ARG A 78 16.80 -7.75 2.85
CA ARG A 78 17.56 -6.74 2.08
C ARG A 78 18.40 -7.34 0.95
N THR A 79 18.95 -8.53 1.16
CA THR A 79 19.71 -9.28 0.14
C THR A 79 18.86 -9.79 -1.03
N GLN A 80 17.56 -9.94 -0.83
CA GLN A 80 16.62 -10.40 -1.85
C GLN A 80 15.96 -9.24 -2.58
N SER A 81 15.66 -8.15 -1.88
CA SER A 81 15.01 -6.99 -2.46
C SER A 81 15.22 -5.74 -1.59
N ASN A 82 15.48 -4.61 -2.23
CA ASN A 82 15.54 -3.31 -1.57
C ASN A 82 14.16 -2.64 -1.43
N GLN A 83 13.08 -3.36 -1.71
CA GLN A 83 11.73 -2.80 -1.82
C GLN A 83 11.29 -2.08 -0.54
N HIS A 84 11.56 -2.67 0.62
CA HIS A 84 11.16 -2.07 1.89
C HIS A 84 11.86 -0.72 2.16
N GLN A 85 13.15 -0.62 1.83
CA GLN A 85 13.88 0.65 1.93
C GLN A 85 13.30 1.69 0.97
N LEU A 86 13.05 1.31 -0.28
CA LEU A 86 12.46 2.22 -1.29
C LEU A 86 11.10 2.77 -0.83
N LEU A 87 10.23 1.93 -0.26
CA LEU A 87 8.94 2.36 0.26
C LEU A 87 9.06 3.27 1.48
N THR A 88 10.00 2.97 2.37
CA THR A 88 10.30 3.81 3.53
C THR A 88 10.79 5.19 3.10
N GLU A 89 11.69 5.26 2.12
CA GLU A 89 12.18 6.54 1.59
C GLU A 89 11.08 7.30 0.83
N LEU A 90 10.22 6.59 0.07
CA LEU A 90 9.06 7.20 -0.58
C LEU A 90 8.10 7.82 0.44
N GLU A 91 7.87 7.14 1.57
CA GLU A 91 7.05 7.64 2.67
C GLU A 91 7.69 8.86 3.35
N LYS A 92 9.00 8.84 3.62
CA LYS A 92 9.77 9.98 4.17
C LYS A 92 9.72 11.22 3.27
N LYS A 93 9.44 11.08 1.97
CA LYS A 93 9.20 12.20 1.05
C LYS A 93 7.81 12.84 1.20
N GLY A 94 7.02 12.43 2.20
CA GLY A 94 5.71 12.98 2.50
C GLY A 94 4.57 12.32 1.73
N ASN A 95 4.78 11.10 1.23
CA ASN A 95 3.72 10.34 0.56
C ASN A 95 3.03 9.40 1.57
N ALA A 96 1.73 9.15 1.36
CA ALA A 96 1.04 8.08 2.08
C ALA A 96 1.42 6.74 1.46
N VAL A 97 2.09 5.87 2.22
CA VAL A 97 2.57 4.56 1.74
C VAL A 97 2.17 3.49 2.75
N TYR A 98 1.55 2.42 2.27
CA TYR A 98 1.12 1.31 3.13
C TYR A 98 1.35 -0.05 2.46
N TYR A 99 1.78 -1.02 3.26
CA TYR A 99 1.49 -2.42 2.99
C TYR A 99 0.01 -2.68 3.26
N ALA A 100 -0.73 -3.20 2.29
CA ALA A 100 -2.12 -3.61 2.46
C ALA A 100 -2.22 -5.14 2.43
N THR A 101 -2.90 -5.73 3.40
CA THR A 101 -3.04 -7.19 3.50
C THR A 101 -4.42 -7.60 4.01
N PRO A 102 -5.02 -8.70 3.49
CA PRO A 102 -6.33 -9.13 3.93
C PRO A 102 -6.29 -9.85 5.29
N LYS A 103 -7.34 -9.66 6.09
CA LYS A 103 -7.72 -10.52 7.22
C LYS A 103 -8.62 -11.68 6.76
N ILE A 104 -8.45 -12.12 5.51
CA ILE A 104 -9.30 -13.12 4.84
C ILE A 104 -8.42 -14.24 4.30
N HIS A 105 -8.72 -15.47 4.70
CA HIS A 105 -7.98 -16.64 4.23
C HIS A 105 -8.64 -17.32 3.02
N GLU A 106 -9.96 -17.51 3.04
CA GLU A 106 -10.69 -18.32 2.06
C GLU A 106 -11.21 -17.46 0.90
N ALA A 107 -11.09 -17.95 -0.34
CA ALA A 107 -11.55 -17.23 -1.52
C ALA A 107 -13.07 -16.94 -1.51
N VAL A 108 -13.86 -17.87 -0.98
CA VAL A 108 -15.31 -17.66 -0.83
C VAL A 108 -15.62 -16.48 0.10
N ASN A 109 -14.84 -16.31 1.18
CA ASN A 109 -15.01 -15.18 2.09
C ASN A 109 -14.56 -13.86 1.45
N LEU A 110 -13.56 -13.90 0.57
CA LEU A 110 -13.15 -12.72 -0.20
C LEU A 110 -14.28 -12.26 -1.12
N ASN A 111 -14.93 -13.19 -1.82
CA ASN A 111 -16.06 -12.87 -2.70
C ASN A 111 -17.23 -12.30 -1.89
N SER A 112 -17.60 -12.92 -0.76
CA SER A 112 -18.65 -12.39 0.12
C SER A 112 -18.32 -10.98 0.60
N ALA A 113 -17.09 -10.75 1.09
CA ALA A 113 -16.66 -9.43 1.54
C ALA A 113 -16.66 -8.38 0.41
N PHE A 114 -16.35 -8.78 -0.83
CA PHE A 114 -16.42 -7.92 -2.01
C PHE A 114 -17.85 -7.47 -2.31
N PHE A 115 -18.81 -8.41 -2.34
CA PHE A 115 -20.22 -8.07 -2.57
C PHE A 115 -20.81 -7.23 -1.44
N ASP A 116 -20.37 -7.46 -0.20
CA ASP A 116 -20.81 -6.72 0.98
C ASP A 116 -20.11 -5.37 1.17
N ARG A 117 -19.14 -5.01 0.31
CA ARG A 117 -18.30 -3.80 0.42
C ARG A 117 -17.57 -3.72 1.76
N LYS A 118 -16.92 -4.82 2.14
CA LYS A 118 -16.18 -4.97 3.40
C LYS A 118 -14.73 -5.39 3.19
N ILE A 119 -14.16 -5.21 2.00
CA ILE A 119 -12.76 -5.52 1.73
C ILE A 119 -11.86 -4.59 2.54
N VAL A 120 -12.14 -3.29 2.57
CA VAL A 120 -11.37 -2.32 3.35
C VAL A 120 -11.47 -2.70 4.83
N ALA A 121 -12.67 -2.86 5.37
CA ALA A 121 -12.90 -3.26 6.77
C ALA A 121 -12.18 -4.58 7.16
N ASN A 122 -12.06 -5.53 6.23
CA ASN A 122 -11.35 -6.79 6.43
C ASN A 122 -9.89 -6.73 5.98
N SER A 123 -9.26 -5.55 5.99
CA SER A 123 -7.84 -5.36 5.68
C SER A 123 -7.05 -4.84 6.87
N LEU A 124 -5.73 -4.97 6.78
CA LEU A 124 -4.75 -4.32 7.62
C LEU A 124 -3.81 -3.50 6.74
N PHE A 125 -3.51 -2.28 7.18
CA PHE A 125 -2.61 -1.36 6.53
C PHE A 125 -1.43 -1.06 7.46
N VAL A 126 -0.20 -1.22 6.99
CA VAL A 126 1.00 -1.01 7.80
C VAL A 126 1.96 -0.08 7.08
N SER A 127 2.34 1.01 7.75
CA SER A 127 3.33 1.96 7.25
C SER A 127 4.73 1.31 7.20
N PRO A 128 5.50 1.46 6.10
CA PRO A 128 6.91 1.11 6.05
C PRO A 128 7.76 1.83 7.14
N CYS A 129 7.54 3.11 7.39
CA CYS A 129 8.22 3.86 8.44
C CYS A 129 7.91 3.33 9.85
N GLU A 130 6.69 2.84 10.10
CA GLU A 130 6.32 2.18 11.36
C GLU A 130 7.08 0.85 11.56
N ILE A 131 7.33 0.11 10.48
CA ILE A 131 8.19 -1.08 10.49
C ILE A 131 9.66 -0.71 10.72
N GLY A 132 10.09 0.46 10.26
CA GLY A 132 11.45 0.96 10.44
C GLY A 132 12.49 0.13 9.67
N GLU A 133 13.77 0.44 9.87
CA GLU A 133 14.84 -0.21 9.12
C GLU A 133 15.03 -1.69 9.53
N LEU A 134 15.01 -2.59 8.54
CA LEU A 134 15.38 -3.98 8.72
C LEU A 134 16.91 -4.11 8.61
N GLN A 135 17.60 -4.01 9.76
CA GLN A 135 19.07 -3.92 9.83
C GLN A 135 19.79 -5.25 9.58
N ASP A 136 19.10 -6.37 9.77
CA ASP A 136 19.64 -7.71 9.56
C ASP A 136 19.21 -8.32 8.20
N ASN A 137 19.72 -9.52 7.91
CA ASN A 137 19.35 -10.28 6.72
C ASN A 137 18.37 -11.43 7.05
N GLU A 138 17.67 -11.35 8.18
CA GLU A 138 16.68 -12.32 8.63
C GLU A 138 15.32 -12.10 7.95
N SER A 139 14.48 -13.13 8.02
CA SER A 139 13.12 -13.05 7.47
C SER A 139 12.19 -12.40 8.48
N HIS A 140 11.91 -11.11 8.28
CA HIS A 140 10.90 -10.41 9.06
C HIS A 140 9.48 -10.75 8.64
N ARG A 141 8.56 -10.66 9.59
CA ARG A 141 7.14 -10.93 9.37
C ARG A 141 6.31 -9.94 10.15
N VAL A 142 5.26 -9.43 9.51
CA VAL A 142 4.18 -8.75 10.21
C VAL A 142 3.14 -9.79 10.59
N VAL A 143 2.76 -9.83 11.86
CA VAL A 143 1.86 -10.80 12.47
C VAL A 143 0.67 -10.08 13.07
N PHE A 144 -0.55 -10.56 12.78
CA PHE A 144 -1.79 -9.92 13.18
C PHE A 144 -2.94 -10.94 13.27
N SER A 145 -4.04 -10.56 13.90
CA SER A 145 -5.22 -11.41 14.07
C SER A 145 -6.50 -10.67 13.66
N GLY A 146 -7.58 -11.44 13.47
CA GLY A 146 -8.93 -10.89 13.37
C GLY A 146 -9.63 -10.76 14.73
N ARG A 147 -8.99 -11.20 15.82
CA ARG A 147 -9.57 -11.22 17.18
C ARG A 147 -9.02 -10.14 18.10
N THR A 148 -7.83 -9.64 17.79
CA THR A 148 -7.15 -8.58 18.54
C THR A 148 -6.75 -7.49 17.55
N THR A 149 -6.57 -6.29 18.06
CA THR A 149 -6.04 -5.16 17.28
C THR A 149 -4.51 -5.11 17.29
N GLU A 150 -3.87 -6.06 17.96
CA GLU A 150 -2.42 -6.06 18.12
C GLU A 150 -1.72 -6.57 16.86
N VAL A 151 -0.72 -5.83 16.43
CA VAL A 151 0.11 -6.14 15.27
C VAL A 151 1.57 -6.13 15.71
N TYR A 152 2.32 -7.14 15.31
CA TYR A 152 3.70 -7.33 15.72
C TYR A 152 4.63 -7.54 14.52
N LEU A 153 5.81 -6.93 14.58
CA LEU A 153 6.95 -7.27 13.76
C LEU A 153 7.76 -8.37 14.45
N CYS A 154 7.99 -9.47 13.75
CA CYS A 154 8.77 -10.61 14.19
C CYS A 154 10.03 -10.76 13.33
N PRO A 155 11.14 -11.28 13.88
CA PRO A 155 11.23 -12.02 15.16
C PRO A 155 11.33 -11.18 16.45
N GLU A 156 11.49 -9.86 16.34
CA GLU A 156 11.74 -8.95 17.48
C GLU A 156 10.55 -8.84 18.45
N GLN A 157 9.36 -9.30 18.04
CA GLN A 157 8.11 -9.15 18.79
C GLN A 157 7.81 -7.69 19.12
N ARG A 158 8.27 -6.78 18.26
CA ARG A 158 8.03 -5.34 18.40
C ARG A 158 6.60 -5.05 17.97
N ARG A 159 5.82 -4.43 18.84
CA ARG A 159 4.47 -3.99 18.51
C ARG A 159 4.51 -2.85 17.49
N LEU A 160 3.59 -2.87 16.53
CA LEU A 160 3.40 -1.83 15.51
C LEU A 160 2.12 -1.06 15.87
N ASP A 161 2.27 -0.02 16.69
CA ASP A 161 1.14 0.76 17.21
C ASP A 161 0.53 1.66 16.12
N GLY A 162 1.30 2.02 15.09
CA GLY A 162 0.83 2.76 13.92
C GLY A 162 0.14 1.89 12.86
N ALA A 163 -0.10 0.60 13.12
CA ALA A 163 -0.80 -0.27 12.19
C ALA A 163 -2.30 0.08 12.16
N VAL A 164 -2.86 0.28 10.96
CA VAL A 164 -4.22 0.76 10.78
C VAL A 164 -5.12 -0.39 10.34
N HIS A 165 -6.15 -0.66 11.12
CA HIS A 165 -7.18 -1.61 10.72
C HIS A 165 -8.16 -0.99 9.73
N GLY A 166 -8.74 -1.84 8.89
CA GLY A 166 -9.65 -1.43 7.83
C GLY A 166 -10.76 -0.46 8.23
N GLU A 167 -11.36 -0.69 9.40
CA GLU A 167 -12.45 0.14 9.94
C GLU A 167 -11.99 1.58 10.21
N ASP A 168 -10.71 1.78 10.54
CA ASP A 168 -10.11 3.08 10.87
C ASP A 168 -9.37 3.70 9.66
N PHE A 169 -9.25 2.98 8.55
CA PHE A 169 -8.38 3.35 7.44
C PHE A 169 -8.76 4.69 6.81
N GLN A 170 -10.05 4.94 6.62
CA GLN A 170 -10.52 6.19 6.04
C GLN A 170 -10.13 7.39 6.92
N GLN A 171 -10.32 7.28 8.24
CA GLN A 171 -9.96 8.35 9.17
C GLN A 171 -8.44 8.56 9.20
N ALA A 172 -7.66 7.48 9.25
CA ALA A 172 -6.20 7.56 9.23
C ALA A 172 -5.65 8.24 7.96
N ILE A 173 -6.29 8.01 6.81
CA ILE A 173 -5.93 8.70 5.56
C ILE A 173 -6.32 10.18 5.61
N ILE A 174 -7.49 10.53 6.15
CA ILE A 174 -7.90 11.93 6.32
C ILE A 174 -6.89 12.66 7.20
N ASP A 175 -6.57 12.11 8.37
CA ASP A 175 -5.62 12.72 9.32
C ASP A 175 -4.25 12.89 8.66
N ARG A 176 -3.77 11.83 8.01
CA ARG A 176 -2.47 11.87 7.33
C ARG A 176 -2.43 12.85 6.17
N THR A 177 -3.52 13.01 5.44
CA THR A 177 -3.58 13.96 4.31
C THR A 177 -3.85 15.39 4.76
N ALA A 178 -4.41 15.61 5.95
CA ALA A 178 -4.57 16.94 6.54
C ALA A 178 -3.23 17.62 6.85
N ASP A 179 -2.20 16.83 7.19
CA ASP A 179 -0.84 17.32 7.42
C ASP A 179 -0.14 17.79 6.13
N PHE A 180 -0.64 17.39 4.96
CA PHE A 180 -0.08 17.76 3.67
C PHE A 180 -0.91 18.85 2.99
N LYS A 181 -0.24 19.84 2.42
CA LYS A 181 -0.92 20.86 1.60
C LYS A 181 -1.53 20.18 0.38
N PRO A 182 -2.86 20.24 0.17
CA PRO A 182 -3.51 19.68 -1.01
C PRO A 182 -2.86 20.23 -2.28
N ARG A 183 -2.48 19.33 -3.19
CA ARG A 183 -1.84 19.71 -4.46
C ARG A 183 -2.85 19.63 -5.58
N GLU A 184 -2.76 20.57 -6.52
CA GLU A 184 -3.60 20.54 -7.71
C GLU A 184 -3.26 19.31 -8.55
N LEU A 185 -4.27 18.56 -8.97
CA LEU A 185 -4.11 17.34 -9.75
C LEU A 185 -3.90 17.70 -11.22
N ASN A 186 -2.66 18.01 -11.58
CA ASN A 186 -2.22 18.37 -12.93
C ASN A 186 -0.97 17.57 -13.34
N ASP A 187 -0.47 17.79 -14.55
CA ASP A 187 0.71 17.05 -15.05
C ASP A 187 1.96 17.31 -14.18
N ASP A 188 2.15 18.52 -13.65
CA ASP A 188 3.28 18.85 -12.77
C ASP A 188 3.26 18.02 -11.48
N PHE A 189 2.08 17.81 -10.89
CA PHE A 189 1.92 16.91 -9.74
C PHE A 189 2.43 15.51 -10.04
N PHE A 190 2.03 14.92 -11.16
CA PHE A 190 2.45 13.56 -11.52
C PHE A 190 3.92 13.50 -11.98
N TYR A 191 4.43 14.53 -12.65
CA TYR A 191 5.85 14.61 -13.01
C TYR A 191 6.75 14.75 -11.80
N ASP A 192 6.33 15.48 -10.76
CA ASP A 192 7.04 15.58 -9.49
C ASP A 192 7.08 14.23 -8.79
N LEU A 193 5.94 13.51 -8.72
CA LEU A 193 5.90 12.17 -8.14
C LEU A 193 6.82 11.21 -8.89
N ALA A 194 6.77 11.22 -10.23
CA ALA A 194 7.68 10.44 -11.07
C ALA A 194 9.14 10.79 -10.79
N SER A 195 9.47 12.08 -10.68
CA SER A 195 10.83 12.53 -10.38
C SER A 195 11.31 12.02 -9.02
N VAL A 196 10.45 12.08 -8.00
CA VAL A 196 10.75 11.52 -6.68
C VAL A 196 11.03 10.02 -6.79
N MET A 197 10.14 9.25 -7.42
CA MET A 197 10.28 7.80 -7.58
C MET A 197 11.58 7.41 -8.28
N VAL A 198 11.91 8.06 -9.40
CA VAL A 198 13.13 7.76 -10.15
C VAL A 198 14.38 8.13 -9.33
N SER A 199 14.35 9.26 -8.61
CA SER A 199 15.49 9.70 -7.78
C SER A 199 15.85 8.73 -6.65
N LEU A 200 14.89 7.95 -6.16
CA LEU A 200 15.10 6.97 -5.08
C LEU A 200 15.80 5.69 -5.54
N ILE A 201 15.71 5.35 -6.84
CA ILE A 201 16.23 4.07 -7.36
C ILE A 201 17.64 4.21 -7.88
N SER A 202 17.92 5.30 -8.58
CA SER A 202 19.25 5.55 -9.09
C SER A 202 19.57 7.03 -9.04
N PRO A 203 20.60 7.45 -8.29
CA PRO A 203 21.17 8.78 -8.45
C PRO A 203 21.88 8.93 -9.82
N ASN A 204 22.04 7.84 -10.59
CA ASN A 204 22.66 7.89 -11.91
C ASN A 204 21.71 8.55 -12.92
N ARG A 205 22.06 9.79 -13.29
CA ARG A 205 21.36 10.62 -14.28
C ARG A 205 21.03 9.89 -15.57
N ARG A 206 21.84 8.93 -16.02
CA ARG A 206 21.60 8.25 -17.30
C ARG A 206 20.38 7.33 -17.29
N ILE A 207 20.16 6.59 -16.21
CA ILE A 207 18.95 5.77 -16.03
C ILE A 207 17.74 6.68 -15.82
N PHE A 208 17.94 7.79 -15.11
CA PHE A 208 16.93 8.84 -14.98
C PHE A 208 16.51 9.41 -16.34
N ASP A 209 17.46 9.75 -17.21
CA ASP A 209 17.22 10.28 -18.56
C ASP A 209 16.61 9.24 -19.52
N GLU A 210 16.91 7.95 -19.34
CA GLU A 210 16.28 6.85 -20.07
C GLU A 210 14.83 6.63 -19.64
N LEU A 211 14.55 6.58 -18.34
CA LEU A 211 13.19 6.42 -17.82
C LEU A 211 12.34 7.66 -18.11
N THR A 212 12.91 8.86 -17.99
CA THR A 212 12.18 10.11 -18.27
C THR A 212 11.97 10.38 -19.76
N ARG A 213 12.70 9.73 -20.68
CA ARG A 213 12.33 9.76 -22.12
C ARG A 213 10.93 9.22 -22.38
N GLY A 214 10.45 8.29 -21.55
CA GLY A 214 9.06 7.80 -21.58
C GLY A 214 8.01 8.85 -21.23
N ARG A 215 8.39 10.02 -20.67
CA ARG A 215 7.48 11.15 -20.40
C ARG A 215 6.79 11.69 -21.65
N SER A 216 7.38 11.46 -22.83
CA SER A 216 6.83 11.96 -24.10
C SER A 216 5.84 11.00 -24.76
N GLU A 217 5.74 9.75 -24.29
CA GLU A 217 4.95 8.69 -24.94
C GLU A 217 3.60 8.44 -24.25
N MET A 218 3.42 8.92 -23.02
CA MET A 218 2.19 8.69 -22.24
C MET A 218 1.85 9.89 -21.34
N PRO A 219 0.57 10.05 -20.95
CA PRO A 219 0.15 11.09 -19.99
C PRO A 219 0.92 10.99 -18.67
N ALA A 220 1.17 12.13 -18.01
CA ALA A 220 1.97 12.20 -16.79
C ALA A 220 1.45 11.27 -15.68
N SER A 221 0.13 11.18 -15.52
CA SER A 221 -0.51 10.30 -14.55
C SER A 221 -0.31 8.81 -14.83
N VAL A 222 -0.41 8.41 -16.10
CA VAL A 222 -0.13 7.04 -16.56
C VAL A 222 1.34 6.69 -16.29
N PHE A 223 2.25 7.63 -16.60
CA PHE A 223 3.68 7.45 -16.36
C PHE A 223 4.01 7.26 -14.88
N ALA A 224 3.46 8.10 -14.00
CA ALA A 224 3.63 7.96 -12.56
C ALA A 224 3.09 6.62 -12.04
N SER A 225 1.89 6.20 -12.50
CA SER A 225 1.32 4.89 -12.15
C SER A 225 2.18 3.72 -12.63
N TYR A 226 2.70 3.80 -13.86
CA TYR A 226 3.61 2.80 -14.42
C TYR A 226 4.88 2.65 -13.58
N LEU A 227 5.49 3.77 -13.18
CA LEU A 227 6.68 3.77 -12.31
C LEU A 227 6.36 3.17 -10.93
N ALA A 228 5.25 3.57 -10.30
CA ALA A 228 4.83 3.02 -9.01
C ALA A 228 4.68 1.50 -9.06
N ARG A 229 4.04 0.96 -10.11
CA ARG A 229 3.84 -0.48 -10.28
C ARG A 229 5.14 -1.21 -10.59
N THR A 230 5.95 -0.68 -11.51
CA THR A 230 7.13 -1.39 -12.04
C THR A 230 8.31 -1.35 -11.09
N LEU A 231 8.46 -0.22 -10.37
CA LEU A 231 9.64 0.05 -9.57
C LEU A 231 9.41 -0.08 -8.07
N PHE A 232 8.17 0.18 -7.62
CA PHE A 232 7.82 0.11 -6.21
C PHE A 232 6.87 -1.05 -5.88
N ASP A 233 6.41 -1.80 -6.89
CA ASP A 233 5.41 -2.86 -6.73
C ASP A 233 4.20 -2.33 -5.92
N CYS A 234 3.72 -1.15 -6.30
CA CYS A 234 2.64 -0.41 -5.66
C CYS A 234 1.55 -0.03 -6.65
N GLU A 235 0.32 -0.04 -6.18
CA GLU A 235 -0.78 0.66 -6.83
C GLU A 235 -0.79 2.13 -6.38
N LEU A 236 -0.82 3.06 -7.36
CA LEU A 236 -0.93 4.49 -7.12
C LEU A 236 -2.39 4.94 -7.23
N LEU A 237 -2.93 5.39 -6.10
CA LEU A 237 -4.24 6.02 -5.99
C LEU A 237 -4.07 7.50 -5.60
N VAL A 238 -5.12 8.28 -5.85
CA VAL A 238 -5.24 9.65 -5.40
C VAL A 238 -6.43 9.75 -4.46
N VAL A 239 -6.17 10.28 -3.26
CA VAL A 239 -7.19 10.63 -2.28
C VAL A 239 -7.64 12.05 -2.59
N PRO A 240 -8.87 12.26 -3.09
CA PRO A 240 -9.34 13.61 -3.38
C PRO A 240 -9.59 14.36 -2.07
N VAL A 241 -9.33 15.67 -2.07
CA VAL A 241 -9.73 16.55 -0.97
C VAL A 241 -11.14 17.06 -1.29
N ALA A 242 -12.07 16.91 -0.33
CA ALA A 242 -13.41 17.44 -0.47
C ALA A 242 -13.35 18.99 -0.50
N GLU A 243 -13.98 19.61 -1.50
CA GLU A 243 -14.20 21.06 -1.57
C GLU A 243 -15.27 21.52 -0.57
#